data_AF-A0A292SCJ9-F1
#
_entry.id   AF-A0A292SCJ9-F1
#
_cell.length_a   1.000
_cell.length_b   1.000
_cell.length_c   1.000
_cell.angle_alpha   90.00
_cell.angle_beta   90.00
_cell.angle_gamma   90.00
#
_symmetry.space_group_name_H-M   'P 1'
#
loop_
_entity.id
_entity.type
_entity.pdbx_description
1 polymer ?
#
loop_
_entity_poly.entity_id
_entity_poly.type
_entity_poly.pdbx_seq_one_letter_code
_entity_poly.pdbx_strand_id
1 'polypeptide(L)'
;MKDIERWLKKGLIDEKLAEILNTDLKEEAEKKQKFTTQIVLYTIGVILLGTGVITFVAGNDWILELLQSIPVLQIIILFICAAASLLGGWKLGFETKKFPRLGGALIFLSTLLIGTCYIQIGQTYNWSTNTSTILSLWFISIFPLAFLFNSKPVNWLSIILFITAFPYFYFEWKYDTAQVWTIFMPFSLFGILYTFANIPFIKEKFNEFSLSYKLTALIPLYFTLLIMIFSVQKSYHIINIHYLIVPAVIVLFNILNYCFDKNRDTLVQLETAFIIVFMCFLETMLILSGVNKAAIMTCAHLFLIFIISMGMYWGYKFEKVSLINLSNFFLLIYLLTVYCRYGWNYIDKTLFFLIGGIGLVSLGIFLEKDKNRRLNKKEEE
;
A
#
# COMPACT_ATOMS: atom_id res chain seq x y z
N MET A 1 -12.42 9.35 29.83
CA MET A 1 -11.93 9.64 31.20
C MET A 1 -11.75 11.14 31.43
N LYS A 2 -10.82 11.84 30.76
CA LYS A 2 -10.65 13.31 30.92
C LYS A 2 -11.92 14.15 30.63
N ASP A 3 -12.73 13.75 29.65
CA ASP A 3 -13.97 14.47 29.34
C ASP A 3 -15.07 14.26 30.39
N ILE A 4 -15.15 13.08 31.02
CA ILE A 4 -16.14 12.77 32.06
C ILE A 4 -15.84 13.57 33.33
N GLU A 5 -14.58 13.62 33.76
CA GLU A 5 -14.15 14.47 34.88
C GLU A 5 -14.44 15.95 34.60
N ARG A 6 -14.23 16.40 33.35
CA ARG A 6 -14.55 17.77 32.93
C ARG A 6 -16.05 18.03 32.99
N TRP A 7 -16.89 17.10 32.54
CA TRP A 7 -18.35 17.24 32.55
C TRP A 7 -18.92 17.21 33.96
N LEU A 8 -18.39 16.36 34.85
CA LEU A 8 -18.72 16.34 36.27
C LEU A 8 -18.37 17.69 36.92
N LYS A 9 -17.15 18.20 36.69
CA LYS A 9 -16.72 19.52 37.20
C LYS A 9 -17.57 20.69 36.68
N LYS A 10 -18.11 20.58 35.46
CA LYS A 10 -19.02 21.59 34.87
C LYS A 10 -20.48 21.41 35.30
N GLY A 11 -20.80 20.41 36.13
CA GLY A 11 -22.18 20.11 36.55
C GLY A 11 -23.08 19.60 35.43
N LEU A 12 -22.52 19.13 34.32
CA LEU A 12 -23.28 18.62 33.17
C LEU A 12 -23.81 17.20 33.40
N ILE A 13 -23.20 16.47 34.34
CA ILE A 13 -23.57 15.11 34.75
C ILE A 13 -23.45 15.00 36.28
N ASP A 14 -24.23 14.09 36.89
CA ASP A 14 -24.12 13.77 38.31
C ASP A 14 -23.04 12.71 38.59
N GLU A 15 -22.67 12.53 39.86
CA GLU A 15 -21.63 11.57 40.27
C GLU A 15 -22.00 10.12 39.91
N LYS A 16 -23.27 9.77 40.01
CA LYS A 16 -23.77 8.42 39.72
C LYS A 16 -23.67 8.08 38.23
N LEU A 17 -24.01 9.02 37.36
CA LEU A 17 -23.88 8.90 35.91
C LEU A 17 -22.42 8.89 35.49
N ALA A 18 -21.56 9.69 36.13
CA ALA A 18 -20.12 9.67 35.88
C ALA A 18 -19.50 8.31 36.22
N GLU A 19 -19.92 7.67 37.32
CA GLU A 19 -19.47 6.33 37.70
C GLU A 19 -19.90 5.26 36.69
N ILE A 20 -21.17 5.30 36.24
CA ILE A 20 -21.70 4.38 35.21
C ILE A 20 -20.91 4.53 33.91
N LEU A 21 -20.72 5.76 33.43
CA LEU A 21 -19.99 6.03 32.19
C LEU A 21 -18.52 5.62 32.28
N ASN A 22 -17.87 5.83 33.41
CA ASN A 22 -16.48 5.38 33.60
C ASN A 22 -16.38 3.85 33.63
N THR A 23 -17.33 3.17 34.25
CA THR A 23 -17.37 1.70 34.30
C THR A 23 -17.59 1.12 32.91
N ASP A 24 -18.56 1.64 32.16
CA ASP A 24 -18.85 1.21 30.79
C ASP A 24 -17.63 1.42 29.86
N LEU A 25 -17.01 2.62 29.90
CA LEU A 25 -15.80 2.89 29.13
C LEU A 25 -14.63 1.98 29.52
N LYS A 26 -14.50 1.63 30.81
CA LYS A 26 -13.45 0.73 31.27
C LYS A 26 -13.70 -0.69 30.77
N GLU A 27 -14.93 -1.18 30.84
CA GLU A 27 -15.29 -2.48 30.26
C GLU A 27 -15.07 -2.51 28.75
N GLU A 28 -15.46 -1.45 28.03
CA GLU A 28 -15.25 -1.35 26.59
C GLU A 28 -13.75 -1.32 26.26
N ALA A 29 -12.95 -0.57 27.03
CA ALA A 29 -11.50 -0.54 26.90
C ALA A 29 -10.88 -1.91 27.16
N GLU A 30 -11.30 -2.64 28.20
CA GLU A 30 -10.82 -3.99 28.49
C GLU A 30 -11.24 -5.00 27.41
N LYS A 31 -12.49 -4.93 26.91
CA LYS A 31 -12.97 -5.76 25.79
C LYS A 31 -12.14 -5.48 24.53
N LYS A 32 -11.90 -4.22 24.21
CA LYS A 32 -11.07 -3.78 23.07
C LYS A 32 -9.60 -4.18 23.24
N GLN A 33 -9.06 -4.13 24.45
CA GLN A 33 -7.71 -4.57 24.76
C GLN A 33 -7.58 -6.08 24.56
N LYS A 34 -8.46 -6.88 25.18
CA LYS A 34 -8.49 -8.35 25.00
C LYS A 34 -8.66 -8.73 23.53
N PHE A 35 -9.52 -8.02 22.80
CA PHE A 35 -9.70 -8.16 21.36
C PHE A 35 -8.40 -7.93 20.60
N THR A 36 -7.73 -6.81 20.86
CA THR A 36 -6.47 -6.43 20.20
C THR A 36 -5.37 -7.44 20.51
N THR A 37 -5.22 -7.83 21.77
CA THR A 37 -4.23 -8.84 22.19
C THR A 37 -4.44 -10.17 21.48
N GLN A 38 -5.68 -10.66 21.35
CA GLN A 38 -5.95 -11.91 20.63
C GLN A 38 -5.61 -11.81 19.14
N ILE A 39 -5.93 -10.70 18.48
CA ILE A 39 -5.53 -10.48 17.08
C ILE A 39 -4.03 -10.49 16.97
N VAL A 40 -3.32 -9.76 17.84
CA VAL A 40 -1.85 -9.69 17.82
C VAL A 40 -1.24 -11.06 18.02
N LEU A 41 -1.69 -11.82 19.03
CA LEU A 41 -1.17 -13.16 19.32
C LEU A 41 -1.39 -14.14 18.15
N TYR A 42 -2.59 -14.19 17.58
CA TYR A 42 -2.87 -15.07 16.44
C TYR A 42 -2.12 -14.62 15.18
N THR A 43 -2.03 -13.32 14.93
CA THR A 43 -1.29 -12.77 13.77
C THR A 43 0.19 -13.10 13.87
N ILE A 44 0.81 -12.79 15.02
CA ILE A 44 2.21 -13.11 15.28
C ILE A 44 2.43 -14.62 15.23
N GLY A 45 1.57 -15.41 15.88
CA GLY A 45 1.66 -16.87 15.90
C GLY A 45 1.62 -17.47 14.50
N VAL A 46 0.71 -17.02 13.64
CA VAL A 46 0.62 -17.51 12.26
C VAL A 46 1.77 -17.04 11.39
N ILE A 47 2.23 -15.79 11.54
CA ILE A 47 3.42 -15.32 10.82
C ILE A 47 4.64 -16.15 11.24
N LEU A 48 4.85 -16.36 12.54
CA LEU A 48 5.95 -17.18 13.05
C LEU A 48 5.85 -18.63 12.58
N LEU A 49 4.67 -19.23 12.60
CA LEU A 49 4.46 -20.59 12.09
C LEU A 49 4.71 -20.67 10.59
N GLY A 50 4.12 -19.77 9.80
CA GLY A 50 4.27 -19.76 8.35
C GLY A 50 5.71 -19.49 7.92
N THR A 51 6.34 -18.43 8.45
CA THR A 51 7.75 -18.13 8.20
C THR A 51 8.66 -19.24 8.74
N GLY A 52 8.36 -19.81 9.91
CA GLY A 52 9.09 -20.94 10.47
C GLY A 52 9.07 -22.14 9.52
N VAL A 53 7.91 -22.48 8.94
CA VAL A 53 7.78 -23.54 7.95
C VAL A 53 8.53 -23.20 6.66
N ILE A 54 8.43 -21.96 6.15
CA ILE A 54 9.18 -21.51 4.96
C ILE A 54 10.68 -21.67 5.16
N THR A 55 11.23 -21.11 6.25
CA THR A 55 12.66 -21.16 6.56
C THR A 55 13.12 -22.59 6.86
N PHE A 56 12.29 -23.37 7.55
CA PHE A 56 12.59 -24.78 7.85
C PHE A 56 12.74 -25.59 6.57
N VAL A 57 11.79 -25.44 5.64
CA VAL A 57 11.80 -26.09 4.34
C VAL A 57 12.98 -25.62 3.49
N ALA A 58 13.30 -24.32 3.54
CA ALA A 58 14.38 -23.75 2.76
C ALA A 58 15.80 -24.05 3.27
N GLY A 59 15.99 -24.40 4.55
CA GLY A 59 17.32 -24.40 5.19
C GLY A 59 17.73 -25.67 5.95
N ASN A 60 16.88 -26.69 6.07
CA ASN A 60 17.24 -27.90 6.84
C ASN A 60 17.44 -29.14 5.96
N ASP A 61 18.68 -29.43 5.58
CA ASP A 61 18.96 -30.61 4.76
C ASP A 61 18.80 -31.95 5.52
N TRP A 62 19.14 -32.01 6.81
CA TRP A 62 19.22 -33.27 7.57
C TRP A 62 17.88 -33.94 7.95
N ILE A 63 16.85 -33.18 8.35
CA ILE A 63 15.48 -33.74 8.51
C ILE A 63 14.85 -33.97 7.13
N LEU A 64 15.19 -33.13 6.15
CA LEU A 64 14.76 -33.37 4.79
C LEU A 64 15.35 -34.66 4.24
N GLU A 65 16.59 -35.09 4.53
CA GLU A 65 17.16 -36.36 4.06
C GLU A 65 16.27 -37.59 4.38
N LEU A 66 15.69 -37.64 5.59
CA LEU A 66 14.75 -38.71 5.99
C LEU A 66 13.47 -38.68 5.14
N LEU A 67 12.98 -37.48 4.83
CA LEU A 67 11.77 -37.26 4.01
C LEU A 67 12.06 -37.27 2.49
N GLN A 68 13.30 -37.02 2.06
CA GLN A 68 13.80 -36.94 0.68
C GLN A 68 13.93 -38.32 0.04
N SER A 69 13.86 -39.39 0.83
CA SER A 69 13.69 -40.75 0.30
C SER A 69 12.46 -40.85 -0.63
N ILE A 70 11.45 -39.99 -0.43
CA ILE A 70 10.31 -39.78 -1.32
C ILE A 70 10.02 -38.26 -1.38
N PRO A 71 10.66 -37.48 -2.27
CA PRO A 71 10.57 -36.01 -2.27
C PRO A 71 9.13 -35.47 -2.40
N VAL A 72 8.26 -36.23 -3.07
CA VAL A 72 6.83 -35.95 -3.21
C VAL A 72 6.10 -35.93 -1.86
N LEU A 73 6.55 -36.71 -0.88
CA LEU A 73 5.92 -36.80 0.44
C LEU A 73 5.93 -35.45 1.18
N GLN A 74 7.02 -34.69 1.07
CA GLN A 74 7.12 -33.36 1.68
C GLN A 74 6.10 -32.38 1.10
N ILE A 75 5.96 -32.38 -0.23
CA ILE A 75 4.98 -31.56 -0.95
C ILE A 75 3.56 -31.96 -0.54
N ILE A 76 3.28 -33.27 -0.45
CA ILE A 76 1.98 -33.79 0.00
C ILE A 76 1.68 -33.35 1.44
N ILE A 77 2.64 -33.47 2.36
CA ILE A 77 2.46 -33.04 3.76
C ILE A 77 2.15 -31.54 3.82
N LEU A 78 2.94 -30.70 3.14
CA LEU A 78 2.71 -29.25 3.11
C LEU A 78 1.34 -28.92 2.51
N PHE A 79 0.94 -29.61 1.43
CA PHE A 79 -0.37 -29.45 0.80
C PHE A 79 -1.50 -29.84 1.75
N ILE A 80 -1.38 -30.97 2.45
CA ILE A 80 -2.36 -31.40 3.46
C ILE A 80 -2.43 -30.38 4.60
N CYS A 81 -1.30 -29.87 5.08
CA CYS A 81 -1.27 -28.83 6.12
C CYS A 81 -1.93 -27.53 5.65
N ALA A 82 -1.69 -27.12 4.40
CA ALA A 82 -2.33 -25.95 3.79
C ALA A 82 -3.84 -26.14 3.68
N ALA A 83 -4.29 -27.30 3.19
CA ALA A 83 -5.70 -27.65 3.06
C ALA A 83 -6.41 -27.75 4.42
N ALA A 84 -5.79 -28.42 5.39
CA ALA A 84 -6.30 -28.54 6.76
C ALA A 84 -6.41 -27.17 7.44
N SER A 85 -5.43 -26.29 7.25
CA SER A 85 -5.47 -24.91 7.75
C SER A 85 -6.61 -24.11 7.11
N LEU A 86 -6.83 -24.25 5.80
CA LEU A 86 -7.93 -23.58 5.11
C LEU A 86 -9.30 -24.06 5.60
N LEU A 87 -9.49 -25.38 5.67
CA LEU A 87 -10.74 -26.01 6.12
C LEU A 87 -11.04 -25.69 7.59
N GLY A 88 -10.02 -25.78 8.46
CA GLY A 88 -10.13 -25.38 9.87
C GLY A 88 -10.45 -23.89 10.00
N GLY A 89 -9.81 -23.06 9.18
CA GLY A 89 -10.06 -21.63 9.10
C GLY A 89 -11.49 -21.28 8.69
N TRP A 90 -12.01 -21.95 7.65
CA TRP A 90 -13.39 -21.80 7.21
C TRP A 90 -14.41 -22.25 8.26
N LYS A 91 -14.20 -23.44 8.84
CA LYS A 91 -15.10 -24.00 9.86
C LYS A 91 -15.18 -23.15 11.13
N LEU A 92 -14.04 -22.65 11.61
CA LEU A 92 -13.98 -21.82 12.81
C LEU A 92 -14.40 -20.36 12.54
N GLY A 93 -14.10 -19.86 11.34
CA GLY A 93 -14.37 -18.50 10.89
C GLY A 93 -15.82 -18.23 10.53
N PHE A 94 -16.43 -19.14 9.75
CA PHE A 94 -17.68 -18.88 9.04
C PHE A 94 -18.81 -19.84 9.43
N GLU A 95 -18.51 -21.13 9.56
CA GLU A 95 -19.54 -22.15 9.84
C GLU A 95 -19.95 -22.15 11.31
N THR A 96 -19.01 -22.44 12.22
CA THR A 96 -19.30 -22.56 13.66
C THR A 96 -19.25 -21.21 14.39
N LYS A 97 -18.50 -20.24 13.84
CA LYS A 97 -18.24 -18.91 14.41
C LYS A 97 -17.76 -18.92 15.88
N LYS A 98 -17.23 -20.05 16.37
CA LYS A 98 -16.74 -20.20 17.75
C LYS A 98 -15.47 -19.39 18.00
N PHE A 99 -14.54 -19.42 17.04
CA PHE A 99 -13.26 -18.71 17.11
C PHE A 99 -12.98 -17.97 15.80
N PRO A 100 -13.72 -16.89 15.49
CA PRO A 100 -13.65 -16.24 14.17
C PRO A 100 -12.26 -15.67 13.86
N ARG A 101 -11.55 -15.19 14.88
CA ARG A 101 -10.17 -14.64 14.75
C ARG A 101 -9.16 -15.74 14.44
N LEU A 102 -9.25 -16.87 15.14
CA LEU A 102 -8.44 -18.05 14.83
C LEU A 102 -8.76 -18.57 13.42
N GLY A 103 -10.04 -18.53 13.02
CA GLY A 103 -10.47 -18.88 11.67
C GLY A 103 -9.76 -18.05 10.60
N GLY A 104 -9.78 -16.72 10.75
CA GLY A 104 -9.05 -15.81 9.86
C GLY A 104 -7.53 -16.03 9.87
N ALA A 105 -6.95 -16.29 11.04
CA ALA A 105 -5.54 -16.59 11.18
C ALA A 105 -5.15 -17.89 10.46
N LEU A 106 -5.94 -18.96 10.57
CA LEU A 106 -5.71 -20.23 9.88
C LEU A 106 -5.87 -20.11 8.35
N ILE A 107 -6.80 -19.28 7.86
CA ILE A 107 -6.90 -18.95 6.43
C ILE A 107 -5.60 -18.27 5.97
N PHE A 108 -5.09 -17.30 6.74
CA PHE A 108 -3.83 -16.64 6.42
C PHE A 108 -2.64 -17.63 6.47
N LEU A 109 -2.59 -18.52 7.46
CA LEU A 109 -1.58 -19.58 7.54
C LEU A 109 -1.57 -20.45 6.28
N SER A 110 -2.76 -20.88 5.82
CA SER A 110 -2.90 -21.65 4.58
C SER A 110 -2.26 -20.93 3.40
N THR A 111 -2.46 -19.62 3.27
CA THR A 111 -1.85 -18.84 2.17
C THR A 111 -0.33 -18.81 2.22
N LEU A 112 0.28 -18.85 3.41
CA LEU A 112 1.73 -18.96 3.55
C LEU A 112 2.23 -20.36 3.17
N LEU A 113 1.52 -21.40 3.61
CA LEU A 113 1.87 -22.79 3.31
C LEU A 113 1.76 -23.12 1.82
N ILE A 114 0.79 -22.53 1.10
CA ILE A 114 0.69 -22.62 -0.37
C ILE A 114 1.96 -22.08 -1.03
N GLY A 115 2.49 -20.95 -0.55
CA GLY A 115 3.76 -20.39 -1.02
C GLY A 115 4.92 -21.34 -0.80
N THR A 116 5.00 -21.92 0.41
CA THR A 116 6.02 -22.93 0.73
C THR A 116 5.95 -24.13 -0.20
N CYS A 117 4.74 -24.61 -0.56
CA CYS A 117 4.60 -25.70 -1.53
C CYS A 117 5.26 -25.36 -2.87
N TYR A 118 5.04 -24.15 -3.41
CA TYR A 118 5.66 -23.74 -4.68
C TYR A 118 7.18 -23.64 -4.60
N ILE A 119 7.70 -23.05 -3.51
CA ILE A 119 9.15 -22.99 -3.27
C ILE A 119 9.73 -24.40 -3.20
N GLN A 120 9.06 -25.31 -2.49
CA GLN A 120 9.53 -26.69 -2.34
C GLN A 120 9.49 -27.48 -3.64
N ILE A 121 8.45 -27.29 -4.45
CA ILE A 121 8.40 -27.87 -5.81
C ILE A 121 9.58 -27.36 -6.64
N GLY A 122 9.87 -26.05 -6.58
CA GLY A 122 11.02 -25.45 -7.26
C GLY A 122 12.34 -26.11 -6.89
N GLN A 123 12.60 -26.30 -5.59
CA GLN A 123 13.80 -26.95 -5.08
C GLN A 123 13.87 -28.44 -5.44
N THR A 124 12.78 -29.19 -5.18
CA THR A 124 12.72 -30.65 -5.36
C THR A 124 12.98 -31.09 -6.79
N TYR A 125 12.33 -30.42 -7.74
CA TYR A 125 12.43 -30.79 -9.15
C TYR A 125 13.56 -30.07 -9.87
N ASN A 126 14.40 -29.33 -9.13
CA ASN A 126 15.37 -28.38 -9.67
C ASN A 126 14.76 -27.57 -10.83
N TRP A 127 13.48 -27.20 -10.66
CA TRP A 127 12.77 -26.48 -11.67
C TRP A 127 13.42 -25.10 -11.72
N SER A 128 14.15 -24.83 -12.81
CA SER A 128 14.81 -23.56 -13.09
C SER A 128 13.81 -22.43 -13.37
N THR A 129 12.82 -22.28 -12.49
CA THR A 129 11.88 -21.18 -12.53
C THR A 129 12.48 -20.00 -11.82
N ASN A 130 12.87 -19.02 -12.63
CA ASN A 130 12.51 -17.62 -12.44
C ASN A 130 11.70 -17.36 -11.16
N THR A 131 12.29 -16.61 -10.22
CA THR A 131 11.67 -16.17 -8.96
C THR A 131 10.31 -15.51 -9.23
N SER A 132 10.17 -14.79 -10.34
CA SER A 132 8.88 -14.21 -10.74
C SER A 132 7.78 -15.24 -10.95
N THR A 133 8.09 -16.43 -11.48
CA THR A 133 7.12 -17.50 -11.70
C THR A 133 6.60 -18.06 -10.39
N ILE A 134 7.48 -18.33 -9.42
CA ILE A 134 7.09 -18.84 -8.10
C ILE A 134 6.20 -17.82 -7.38
N LEU A 135 6.60 -16.54 -7.37
CA LEU A 135 5.82 -15.47 -6.76
C LEU A 135 4.48 -15.25 -7.46
N SER A 136 4.43 -15.36 -8.79
CA SER A 136 3.19 -15.22 -9.58
C SER A 136 2.22 -16.36 -9.34
N LEU A 137 2.71 -17.61 -9.29
CA LEU A 137 1.88 -18.78 -8.96
C LEU A 137 1.33 -18.66 -7.54
N TRP A 138 2.16 -18.22 -6.60
CA TRP A 138 1.69 -17.95 -5.24
C TRP A 138 0.61 -16.87 -5.23
N PHE A 139 0.84 -15.73 -5.89
CA PHE A 139 -0.13 -14.65 -6.01
C PHE A 139 -1.47 -15.13 -6.59
N ILE A 140 -1.45 -15.80 -7.74
CA ILE A 140 -2.66 -16.29 -8.44
C ILE A 140 -3.47 -17.23 -7.54
N SER A 141 -2.79 -18.10 -6.78
CA SER A 141 -3.44 -19.07 -5.90
C SER A 141 -4.12 -18.45 -4.68
N ILE A 142 -3.58 -17.35 -4.13
CA ILE A 142 -4.11 -16.74 -2.89
C ILE A 142 -4.98 -15.52 -3.13
N PHE A 143 -4.80 -14.82 -4.24
CA PHE A 143 -5.49 -13.57 -4.53
C PHE A 143 -7.03 -13.70 -4.53
N PRO A 144 -7.64 -14.74 -5.13
CA PRO A 144 -9.08 -14.96 -5.03
C PRO A 144 -9.56 -15.17 -3.58
N LEU A 145 -8.72 -15.79 -2.73
CA LEU A 145 -9.07 -16.06 -1.33
C LEU A 145 -9.19 -14.76 -0.51
N ALA A 146 -8.45 -13.71 -0.87
CA ALA A 146 -8.60 -12.39 -0.26
C ALA A 146 -10.04 -11.87 -0.38
N PHE A 147 -10.62 -11.98 -1.57
CA PHE A 147 -11.99 -11.53 -1.86
C PHE A 147 -13.05 -12.51 -1.35
N LEU A 148 -12.81 -13.81 -1.48
CA LEU A 148 -13.75 -14.84 -1.03
C LEU A 148 -14.02 -14.76 0.48
N PHE A 149 -12.97 -14.54 1.26
CA PHE A 149 -13.06 -14.46 2.72
C PHE A 149 -13.05 -13.02 3.26
N ASN A 150 -13.02 -12.01 2.38
CA ASN A 150 -12.83 -10.59 2.75
C ASN A 150 -11.66 -10.39 3.74
N SER A 151 -10.55 -11.07 3.49
CA SER A 151 -9.40 -11.15 4.41
C SER A 151 -8.34 -10.09 4.08
N LYS A 152 -8.25 -9.05 4.92
CA LYS A 152 -7.24 -7.98 4.78
C LYS A 152 -5.79 -8.48 4.80
N PRO A 153 -5.38 -9.40 5.69
CA PRO A 153 -4.02 -9.92 5.69
C PRO A 153 -3.66 -10.63 4.38
N VAL A 154 -4.59 -11.43 3.84
CA VAL A 154 -4.39 -12.12 2.56
C VAL A 154 -4.31 -11.11 1.43
N ASN A 155 -5.16 -10.08 1.42
CA ASN A 155 -5.11 -8.99 0.44
C ASN A 155 -3.74 -8.28 0.44
N TRP A 156 -3.21 -7.95 1.62
CA TRP A 156 -1.88 -7.34 1.75
C TRP A 156 -0.77 -8.27 1.27
N LEU A 157 -0.84 -9.56 1.59
CA LEU A 157 0.12 -10.53 1.06
C LEU A 157 0.05 -10.60 -0.46
N SER A 158 -1.14 -10.58 -1.06
CA SER A 158 -1.29 -10.53 -2.52
C SER A 158 -0.68 -9.27 -3.13
N ILE A 159 -0.87 -8.10 -2.51
CA ILE A 159 -0.22 -6.84 -2.95
C ILE A 159 1.30 -6.98 -2.91
N ILE A 160 1.85 -7.49 -1.80
CA ILE A 160 3.29 -7.69 -1.62
C ILE A 160 3.82 -8.64 -2.70
N LEU A 161 3.19 -9.80 -2.89
CA LEU A 161 3.60 -10.77 -3.91
C LEU A 161 3.54 -10.18 -5.32
N PHE A 162 2.53 -9.37 -5.64
CA PHE A 162 2.44 -8.73 -6.94
C PHE A 162 3.55 -7.70 -7.16
N ILE A 163 3.78 -6.83 -6.18
CA ILE A 163 4.81 -5.78 -6.25
C ILE A 163 6.23 -6.36 -6.27
N THR A 164 6.45 -7.54 -5.68
CA THR A 164 7.74 -8.24 -5.78
C THR A 164 7.84 -9.03 -7.08
N ALA A 165 6.81 -9.77 -7.49
CA ALA A 165 6.83 -10.56 -8.72
C ALA A 165 7.04 -9.69 -9.97
N PHE A 166 6.40 -8.52 -10.03
CA PHE A 166 6.40 -7.67 -11.21
C PHE A 166 7.81 -7.19 -11.61
N PRO A 167 8.65 -6.63 -10.73
CA PRO A 167 10.04 -6.33 -11.05
C PRO A 167 10.89 -7.55 -11.40
N TYR A 168 10.76 -8.67 -10.67
CA TYR A 168 11.50 -9.91 -10.98
C TYR A 168 11.16 -10.42 -12.39
N PHE A 169 9.91 -10.30 -12.82
CA PHE A 169 9.46 -10.76 -14.14
C PHE A 169 10.27 -10.07 -15.26
N TYR A 170 10.35 -8.74 -15.24
CA TYR A 170 11.13 -8.01 -16.25
C TYR A 170 12.64 -8.16 -16.05
N PHE A 171 13.11 -8.36 -14.81
CA PHE A 171 14.53 -8.64 -14.55
C PHE A 171 14.98 -9.90 -15.30
N GLU A 172 14.23 -10.98 -15.10
CA GLU A 172 14.54 -12.31 -15.64
C GLU A 172 14.34 -12.37 -17.14
N TRP A 173 13.44 -11.54 -17.66
CA TRP A 173 13.23 -11.34 -19.08
C TRP A 173 14.34 -10.50 -19.75
N LYS A 174 15.30 -9.93 -18.97
CA LYS A 174 16.53 -9.24 -19.43
C LYS A 174 16.31 -8.04 -20.35
N TYR A 175 15.16 -7.38 -20.27
CA TYR A 175 14.73 -6.38 -21.27
C TYR A 175 15.19 -4.92 -21.00
N ASP A 176 16.45 -4.71 -20.61
CA ASP A 176 17.08 -3.42 -20.22
C ASP A 176 16.99 -3.10 -18.72
N THR A 177 18.15 -2.95 -18.07
CA THR A 177 18.28 -3.07 -16.60
C THR A 177 18.37 -1.76 -15.82
N ALA A 178 18.55 -0.59 -16.45
CA ALA A 178 18.70 0.67 -15.70
C ALA A 178 17.50 1.62 -15.81
N GLN A 179 17.01 1.87 -17.03
CA GLN A 179 15.93 2.86 -17.26
C GLN A 179 14.54 2.31 -16.91
N VAL A 180 14.36 0.99 -17.07
CA VAL A 180 13.11 0.27 -16.77
C VAL A 180 12.76 0.35 -15.28
N TRP A 181 13.75 0.21 -14.40
CA TRP A 181 13.54 0.09 -12.95
C TRP A 181 13.11 1.39 -12.29
N THR A 182 13.63 2.51 -12.79
CA THR A 182 13.41 3.80 -12.15
C THR A 182 12.14 4.46 -12.62
N ILE A 183 11.68 4.24 -13.86
CA ILE A 183 10.53 4.94 -14.43
C ILE A 183 9.42 3.99 -14.86
N PHE A 184 9.71 3.02 -15.71
CA PHE A 184 8.66 2.14 -16.21
C PHE A 184 7.99 1.36 -15.07
N MET A 185 8.77 0.82 -14.13
CA MET A 185 8.24 0.00 -13.03
C MET A 185 7.29 0.76 -12.12
N PRO A 186 7.65 1.92 -11.53
CA PRO A 186 6.76 2.60 -10.59
C PRO A 186 5.53 3.17 -11.28
N PHE A 187 5.65 3.64 -12.53
CA PHE A 187 4.50 4.12 -13.30
C PHE A 187 3.54 2.96 -13.64
N SER A 188 4.07 1.81 -14.08
CA SER A 188 3.24 0.65 -14.41
C SER A 188 2.57 0.06 -13.18
N LEU A 189 3.29 -0.07 -12.06
CA LEU A 189 2.71 -0.51 -10.79
C LEU A 189 1.61 0.45 -10.32
N PHE A 190 1.84 1.77 -10.43
CA PHE A 190 0.82 2.76 -10.16
C PHE A 190 -0.42 2.54 -11.04
N GLY A 191 -0.23 2.47 -12.36
CA GLY A 191 -1.33 2.30 -13.30
C GLY A 191 -2.10 1.00 -13.06
N ILE A 192 -1.44 -0.14 -12.88
CA ILE A 192 -2.10 -1.43 -12.64
C ILE A 192 -2.90 -1.42 -11.34
N LEU A 193 -2.26 -1.08 -10.22
CA LEU A 193 -2.89 -1.13 -8.90
C LEU A 193 -4.02 -0.10 -8.76
N TYR A 194 -3.84 1.11 -9.28
CA TYR A 194 -4.85 2.15 -9.19
C TYR A 194 -6.06 1.86 -10.10
N THR A 195 -5.80 1.37 -11.33
CA THR A 195 -6.88 0.96 -12.25
C THR A 195 -7.69 -0.19 -11.66
N PHE A 196 -7.01 -1.17 -11.07
CA PHE A 196 -7.67 -2.27 -10.36
C PHE A 196 -8.52 -1.76 -9.19
N ALA A 197 -7.99 -0.84 -8.38
CA ALA A 197 -8.72 -0.23 -7.27
C ALA A 197 -9.98 0.53 -7.70
N ASN A 198 -9.98 1.06 -8.92
CA ASN A 198 -11.08 1.84 -9.51
C ASN A 198 -12.11 1.00 -10.27
N ILE A 199 -11.97 -0.33 -10.32
CA ILE A 199 -13.03 -1.20 -10.83
C ILE A 199 -14.29 -0.99 -9.96
N PRO A 200 -15.47 -0.65 -10.55
CA PRO A 200 -16.66 -0.29 -9.78
C PRO A 200 -17.04 -1.33 -8.72
N PHE A 201 -17.01 -2.62 -9.10
CA PHE A 201 -17.25 -3.73 -8.18
C PHE A 201 -16.33 -3.74 -6.95
N ILE A 202 -15.05 -3.42 -7.14
CA ILE A 202 -14.05 -3.40 -6.06
C ILE A 202 -14.25 -2.16 -5.19
N LYS A 203 -14.44 -0.99 -5.80
CA LYS A 203 -14.70 0.26 -5.09
C LYS A 203 -15.93 0.15 -4.18
N GLU A 204 -17.03 -0.42 -4.70
CA GLU A 204 -18.30 -0.50 -3.98
C GLU A 204 -18.31 -1.61 -2.92
N LYS A 205 -17.89 -2.83 -3.28
CA LYS A 205 -18.00 -4.00 -2.40
C LYS A 205 -16.79 -4.17 -1.47
N PHE A 206 -15.61 -3.71 -1.89
CA PHE A 206 -14.33 -3.91 -1.19
C PHE A 206 -13.57 -2.58 -1.02
N ASN A 207 -14.27 -1.53 -0.56
CA ASN A 207 -13.72 -0.18 -0.41
C ASN A 207 -12.38 -0.13 0.36
N GLU A 208 -12.26 -0.90 1.45
CA GLU A 208 -11.01 -0.97 2.21
C GLU A 208 -9.85 -1.57 1.40
N PHE A 209 -10.13 -2.54 0.51
CA PHE A 209 -9.11 -3.10 -0.37
C PHE A 209 -8.71 -2.08 -1.44
N SER A 210 -9.70 -1.42 -2.07
CA SER A 210 -9.47 -0.32 -3.02
C SER A 210 -8.51 0.72 -2.44
N LEU A 211 -8.73 1.13 -1.17
CA LEU A 211 -7.84 2.06 -0.49
C LEU A 211 -6.40 1.51 -0.33
N SER A 212 -6.23 0.25 0.05
CA SER A 212 -4.90 -0.38 0.17
C SER A 212 -4.15 -0.36 -1.17
N TYR A 213 -4.82 -0.67 -2.28
CA TYR A 213 -4.20 -0.62 -3.60
C TYR A 213 -3.81 0.81 -4.01
N LYS A 214 -4.71 1.80 -3.83
CA LYS A 214 -4.42 3.21 -4.16
C LYS A 214 -3.24 3.76 -3.37
N LEU A 215 -3.19 3.52 -2.05
CA LEU A 215 -2.10 4.00 -1.20
C LEU A 215 -0.77 3.36 -1.59
N THR A 216 -0.78 2.05 -1.84
CA THR A 216 0.43 1.34 -2.24
C THR A 216 0.93 1.76 -3.62
N ALA A 217 0.02 2.05 -4.56
CA ALA A 217 0.31 2.56 -5.89
C ALA A 217 1.01 3.93 -5.87
N LEU A 218 0.58 4.83 -4.97
CA LEU A 218 1.05 6.20 -4.92
C LEU A 218 2.46 6.36 -4.34
N ILE A 219 2.89 5.48 -3.43
CA ILE A 219 4.18 5.64 -2.73
C ILE A 219 5.38 5.53 -3.69
N PRO A 220 5.55 4.44 -4.48
CA PRO A 220 6.67 4.34 -5.43
C PRO A 220 6.62 5.43 -6.48
N LEU A 221 5.41 5.80 -6.91
CA LEU A 221 5.20 6.86 -7.89
C LEU A 221 5.71 8.21 -7.39
N TYR A 222 5.33 8.57 -6.16
CA TYR A 222 5.72 9.82 -5.53
C TYR A 222 7.25 9.96 -5.50
N PHE A 223 7.96 8.93 -5.04
CA PHE A 223 9.42 8.96 -4.99
C PHE A 223 10.05 8.98 -6.38
N THR A 224 9.46 8.31 -7.35
CA THR A 224 9.93 8.34 -8.74
C THR A 224 9.83 9.73 -9.34
N LEU A 225 8.69 10.41 -9.15
CA LEU A 225 8.49 11.78 -9.59
C LEU A 225 9.47 12.74 -8.90
N LEU A 226 9.77 12.53 -7.61
CA LEU A 226 10.83 13.29 -6.94
C LEU A 226 12.20 13.05 -7.60
N ILE A 227 12.57 11.80 -7.88
CA ILE A 227 13.85 11.49 -8.55
C ILE A 227 13.93 12.18 -9.92
N MET A 228 12.83 12.23 -10.67
CA MET A 228 12.74 12.91 -11.96
C MET A 228 12.95 14.43 -11.85
N ILE A 229 12.74 15.05 -10.68
CA ILE A 229 13.11 16.47 -10.48
C ILE A 229 14.63 16.66 -10.45
N PHE A 230 15.39 15.67 -9.97
CA PHE A 230 16.85 15.80 -9.83
C PHE A 230 17.63 15.28 -11.02
N SER A 231 17.19 14.13 -11.54
CA SER A 231 18.00 13.26 -12.37
C SER A 231 17.26 12.86 -13.65
N VAL A 232 16.95 13.86 -14.49
CA VAL A 232 16.40 13.60 -15.82
C VAL A 232 17.49 13.10 -16.76
N GLN A 233 17.28 11.92 -17.33
CA GLN A 233 18.15 11.33 -18.34
C GLN A 233 17.87 11.97 -19.70
N LYS A 234 18.85 11.89 -20.62
CA LYS A 234 18.73 12.48 -21.96
C LYS A 234 17.66 11.76 -22.81
N SER A 235 17.46 10.48 -22.54
CA SER A 235 16.52 9.61 -23.23
C SER A 235 16.06 8.53 -22.26
N TYR A 236 14.80 8.14 -22.39
CA TYR A 236 14.20 6.97 -21.74
C TYR A 236 13.68 5.98 -22.77
N HIS A 237 14.16 6.11 -24.01
CA HIS A 237 13.73 5.31 -25.13
C HIS A 237 14.01 3.84 -24.85
N ILE A 238 12.98 3.01 -24.95
CA ILE A 238 13.11 1.56 -24.82
C ILE A 238 12.88 0.92 -26.20
N ILE A 239 13.76 -0.02 -26.56
CA ILE A 239 13.71 -0.69 -27.86
C ILE A 239 12.60 -1.73 -27.91
N ASN A 240 12.30 -2.36 -26.77
CA ASN A 240 11.36 -3.46 -26.72
C ASN A 240 9.90 -2.99 -26.61
N ILE A 241 9.08 -3.39 -27.60
CA ILE A 241 7.65 -3.07 -27.70
C ILE A 241 6.83 -3.51 -26.47
N HIS A 242 7.26 -4.55 -25.73
CA HIS A 242 6.51 -5.07 -24.58
C HIS A 242 6.29 -4.01 -23.49
N TYR A 243 7.18 -3.02 -23.37
CA TYR A 243 7.02 -1.91 -22.43
C TYR A 243 5.95 -0.90 -22.83
N LEU A 244 5.59 -0.81 -24.11
CA LEU A 244 4.52 0.06 -24.58
C LEU A 244 3.14 -0.59 -24.39
N ILE A 245 3.08 -1.94 -24.38
CA ILE A 245 1.83 -2.68 -24.20
C ILE A 245 1.19 -2.36 -22.85
N VAL A 246 1.98 -2.30 -21.76
CA VAL A 246 1.44 -2.08 -20.41
C VAL A 246 0.71 -0.74 -20.26
N PRO A 247 1.30 0.44 -20.54
CA PRO A 247 0.58 1.71 -20.45
C PRO A 247 -0.63 1.76 -21.39
N ALA A 248 -0.52 1.25 -22.62
CA ALA A 248 -1.64 1.22 -23.57
C ALA A 248 -2.82 0.38 -23.05
N VAL A 249 -2.54 -0.79 -22.47
CA VAL A 249 -3.56 -1.65 -21.85
C VAL A 249 -4.19 -0.94 -20.65
N ILE A 250 -3.41 -0.26 -19.82
CA ILE A 250 -3.91 0.50 -18.67
C ILE A 250 -4.84 1.64 -19.13
N VAL A 251 -4.47 2.39 -20.17
CA VAL A 251 -5.33 3.43 -20.76
C VAL A 251 -6.65 2.82 -21.23
N LEU A 252 -6.60 1.71 -21.97
CA LEU A 252 -7.79 1.01 -22.44
C LEU A 252 -8.69 0.57 -21.28
N PHE A 253 -8.14 -0.08 -20.25
CA PHE A 253 -8.91 -0.51 -19.09
C PHE A 253 -9.53 0.65 -18.31
N ASN A 254 -8.85 1.80 -18.22
CA ASN A 254 -9.40 3.00 -17.59
C ASN A 254 -10.57 3.59 -18.39
N ILE A 255 -10.48 3.60 -19.72
CA ILE A 255 -11.59 4.01 -20.59
C ILE A 255 -12.77 3.05 -20.42
N LEU A 256 -12.52 1.74 -20.39
CA LEU A 256 -13.57 0.75 -20.15
C LEU A 256 -14.21 0.94 -18.77
N ASN A 257 -13.42 1.07 -17.70
CA ASN A 257 -13.93 1.34 -16.36
C ASN A 257 -14.79 2.61 -16.32
N TYR A 258 -14.36 3.68 -17.00
CA TYR A 258 -15.12 4.92 -17.11
C TYR A 258 -16.48 4.72 -17.80
N CYS A 259 -16.51 3.95 -18.89
CA CYS A 259 -17.72 3.66 -19.64
C CYS A 259 -18.70 2.76 -18.87
N PHE A 260 -18.20 1.80 -18.10
CA PHE A 260 -19.02 0.86 -17.32
C PHE A 260 -19.50 1.44 -15.98
N ASP A 261 -18.79 2.42 -15.40
CA ASP A 261 -19.21 3.07 -14.17
C ASP A 261 -20.36 4.06 -14.41
N LYS A 262 -21.59 3.59 -14.17
CA LYS A 262 -22.82 4.38 -14.28
C LYS A 262 -23.00 5.37 -13.12
N ASN A 263 -22.33 5.16 -11.98
CA ASN A 263 -22.47 5.96 -10.77
C ASN A 263 -21.20 6.79 -10.47
N ARG A 264 -20.40 7.09 -11.50
CA ARG A 264 -19.12 7.79 -11.37
C ARG A 264 -19.27 9.19 -10.76
N ASP A 265 -18.68 9.37 -9.59
CA ASP A 265 -18.52 10.67 -8.96
C ASP A 265 -17.44 11.50 -9.68
N THR A 266 -17.40 12.81 -9.41
CA THR A 266 -16.37 13.70 -9.96
C THR A 266 -14.96 13.25 -9.57
N LEU A 267 -14.81 12.49 -8.48
CA LEU A 267 -13.54 11.91 -8.06
C LEU A 267 -13.01 10.91 -9.09
N VAL A 268 -13.82 9.89 -9.41
CA VAL A 268 -13.45 8.85 -10.35
C VAL A 268 -13.14 9.46 -11.71
N GLN A 269 -13.91 10.46 -12.14
CA GLN A 269 -13.62 11.18 -13.39
C GLN A 269 -12.22 11.81 -13.38
N LEU A 270 -11.85 12.49 -12.30
CA LEU A 270 -10.53 13.12 -12.15
C LEU A 270 -9.40 12.09 -12.02
N GLU A 271 -9.60 11.03 -11.23
CA GLU A 271 -8.63 9.95 -11.06
C GLU A 271 -8.38 9.21 -12.37
N THR A 272 -9.44 8.85 -13.10
CA THR A 272 -9.33 8.18 -14.39
C THR A 272 -8.64 9.06 -15.42
N ALA A 273 -9.02 10.35 -15.52
CA ALA A 273 -8.35 11.29 -16.41
C ALA A 273 -6.86 11.43 -16.06
N PHE A 274 -6.54 11.51 -14.76
CA PHE A 274 -5.16 11.58 -14.30
C PHE A 274 -4.37 10.34 -14.70
N ILE A 275 -4.88 9.13 -14.48
CA ILE A 275 -4.19 7.88 -14.86
C ILE A 275 -3.96 7.83 -16.37
N ILE A 276 -4.95 8.19 -17.19
CA ILE A 276 -4.82 8.21 -18.65
C ILE A 276 -3.72 9.18 -19.08
N VAL A 277 -3.77 10.43 -18.63
CA VAL A 277 -2.74 11.45 -18.94
C VAL A 277 -1.36 10.98 -18.51
N PHE A 278 -1.29 10.35 -17.32
CA PHE A 278 -0.04 9.88 -16.74
C PHE A 278 0.55 8.69 -17.51
N MET A 279 -0.27 7.75 -17.99
CA MET A 279 0.17 6.66 -18.86
C MET A 279 0.58 7.15 -20.24
N CYS A 280 -0.15 8.10 -20.84
CA CYS A 280 0.25 8.71 -22.12
C CYS A 280 1.58 9.47 -21.98
N PHE A 281 1.81 10.13 -20.84
CA PHE A 281 3.10 10.76 -20.53
C PHE A 281 4.23 9.73 -20.47
N LEU A 282 4.02 8.60 -19.77
CA LEU A 282 4.98 7.49 -19.76
C LEU A 282 5.28 7.00 -21.18
N GLU A 283 4.24 6.66 -21.94
CA GLU A 283 4.38 6.12 -23.30
C GLU A 283 5.15 7.08 -24.23
N THR A 284 4.84 8.38 -24.15
CA THR A 284 5.57 9.43 -24.88
C THR A 284 7.05 9.44 -24.50
N MET A 285 7.39 9.33 -23.21
CA MET A 285 8.78 9.26 -22.76
C MET A 285 9.52 8.02 -23.29
N LEU A 286 8.82 6.89 -23.43
CA LEU A 286 9.42 5.64 -23.89
C LEU A 286 9.62 5.57 -25.41
N ILE A 287 8.81 6.30 -26.19
CA ILE A 287 8.88 6.34 -27.65
C ILE A 287 9.91 7.37 -28.15
N LEU A 288 10.07 8.48 -27.44
CA LEU A 288 10.95 9.55 -27.89
C LEU A 288 12.43 9.18 -27.67
N SER A 289 13.22 9.27 -28.75
CA SER A 289 14.67 9.03 -28.72
C SER A 289 15.44 10.04 -27.87
N GLY A 290 14.85 11.21 -27.59
CA GLY A 290 15.36 12.19 -26.65
C GLY A 290 14.24 13.06 -26.10
N VAL A 291 14.43 13.53 -24.87
CA VAL A 291 13.40 14.27 -24.12
C VAL A 291 13.92 15.62 -23.65
N ASN A 292 13.04 16.62 -23.63
CA ASN A 292 13.36 17.91 -23.04
C ASN A 292 13.35 17.79 -21.50
N LYS A 293 14.52 17.98 -20.89
CA LYS A 293 14.69 17.84 -19.43
C LYS A 293 13.78 18.79 -18.65
N ALA A 294 13.66 20.05 -19.09
CA ALA A 294 12.83 21.04 -18.41
C ALA A 294 11.35 20.62 -18.47
N ALA A 295 10.86 20.14 -19.62
CA ALA A 295 9.48 19.67 -19.75
C ALA A 295 9.18 18.50 -18.80
N ILE A 296 10.07 17.50 -18.70
CA ILE A 296 9.90 16.38 -17.77
C ILE A 296 9.88 16.85 -16.32
N MET A 297 10.82 17.72 -15.94
CA MET A 297 10.86 18.28 -14.59
C MET A 297 9.57 19.03 -14.27
N THR A 298 9.07 19.86 -15.19
CA THR A 298 7.81 20.59 -15.01
C THR A 298 6.62 19.64 -14.86
N CYS A 299 6.49 18.62 -15.72
CA CYS A 299 5.45 17.61 -15.59
C CYS A 299 5.53 16.89 -14.23
N ALA A 300 6.72 16.51 -13.78
CA ALA A 300 6.90 15.88 -12.47
C ALA A 300 6.44 16.77 -11.31
N HIS A 301 6.74 18.08 -11.33
CA HIS A 301 6.21 19.02 -10.34
C HIS A 301 4.69 19.09 -10.39
N LEU A 302 4.09 19.23 -11.58
CA LEU A 302 2.64 19.33 -11.75
C LEU A 302 1.93 18.07 -11.23
N PHE A 303 2.47 16.87 -11.53
CA PHE A 303 1.91 15.62 -11.04
C PHE A 303 2.01 15.49 -9.52
N LEU A 304 3.15 15.87 -8.92
CA LEU A 304 3.30 15.85 -7.47
C LEU A 304 2.34 16.82 -6.78
N ILE A 305 2.22 18.05 -7.29
CA ILE A 305 1.26 19.04 -6.80
C ILE A 305 -0.15 18.47 -6.89
N PHE A 306 -0.53 17.90 -8.04
CA PHE A 306 -1.85 17.29 -8.22
C PHE A 306 -2.14 16.17 -7.21
N ILE A 307 -1.20 15.23 -7.02
CA ILE A 307 -1.34 14.12 -6.06
C ILE A 307 -1.53 14.67 -4.63
N ILE A 308 -0.72 15.65 -4.21
CA ILE A 308 -0.79 16.25 -2.88
C ILE A 308 -2.11 17.01 -2.71
N SER A 309 -2.47 17.86 -3.66
CA SER A 309 -3.71 18.65 -3.62
C SER A 309 -4.96 17.76 -3.59
N MET A 310 -4.98 16.68 -4.37
CA MET A 310 -6.07 15.71 -4.33
C MET A 310 -6.15 15.01 -2.97
N GLY A 311 -5.02 14.56 -2.43
CA GLY A 311 -4.97 13.96 -1.09
C GLY A 311 -5.51 14.89 0.00
N MET A 312 -5.12 16.17 -0.03
CA MET A 312 -5.64 17.19 0.89
C MET A 312 -7.14 17.44 0.71
N TYR A 313 -7.59 17.66 -0.53
CA TYR A 313 -9.00 17.92 -0.84
C TYR A 313 -9.91 16.81 -0.30
N TRP A 314 -9.54 15.55 -0.53
CA TRP A 314 -10.31 14.41 -0.02
C TRP A 314 -10.15 14.18 1.47
N GLY A 315 -8.99 14.52 2.03
CA GLY A 315 -8.78 14.55 3.47
C GLY A 315 -9.77 15.49 4.16
N TYR A 316 -9.93 16.71 3.65
CA TYR A 316 -10.90 17.67 4.18
C TYR A 316 -12.35 17.29 3.87
N LYS A 317 -12.66 16.89 2.64
CA LYS A 317 -14.03 16.56 2.22
C LYS A 317 -14.64 15.39 3.00
N PHE A 318 -13.83 14.41 3.40
CA PHE A 318 -14.28 13.27 4.19
C PHE A 318 -13.87 13.35 5.67
N GLU A 319 -13.35 14.49 6.12
CA GLU A 319 -12.89 14.70 7.51
C GLU A 319 -11.89 13.62 8.00
N LYS A 320 -11.10 13.06 7.07
CA LYS A 320 -10.12 12.01 7.36
C LYS A 320 -8.80 12.63 7.76
N VAL A 321 -8.64 12.90 9.05
CA VAL A 321 -7.42 13.46 9.65
C VAL A 321 -6.16 12.68 9.25
N SER A 322 -6.23 11.36 9.17
CA SER A 322 -5.11 10.52 8.75
C SER A 322 -4.64 10.82 7.32
N LEU A 323 -5.57 11.07 6.40
CA LEU A 323 -5.25 11.40 5.01
C LEU A 323 -4.66 12.81 4.89
N ILE A 324 -5.21 13.77 5.64
CA ILE A 324 -4.65 15.13 5.73
C ILE A 324 -3.21 15.10 6.23
N ASN A 325 -2.96 14.36 7.32
CA ASN A 325 -1.62 14.22 7.89
C ASN A 325 -0.65 13.55 6.92
N LEU A 326 -1.11 12.52 6.20
CA LEU A 326 -0.29 11.84 5.19
C LEU A 326 0.05 12.78 4.02
N SER A 327 -0.92 13.55 3.51
CA SER A 327 -0.68 14.54 2.46
C SER A 327 0.25 15.67 2.92
N ASN A 328 0.12 16.13 4.17
CA ASN A 328 1.05 17.11 4.76
C ASN A 328 2.48 16.56 4.88
N PHE A 329 2.63 15.29 5.27
CA PHE A 329 3.93 14.63 5.34
C PHE A 329 4.62 14.58 3.97
N PHE A 330 3.89 14.16 2.93
CA PHE A 330 4.41 14.18 1.56
C PHE A 330 4.66 15.60 1.06
N LEU A 331 3.78 16.56 1.35
CA LEU A 331 4.03 17.97 1.02
C LEU A 331 5.33 18.48 1.64
N LEU A 332 5.61 18.15 2.91
CA LEU A 332 6.84 18.55 3.59
C LEU A 332 8.08 17.99 2.89
N ILE A 333 8.05 16.69 2.53
CA ILE A 333 9.13 16.07 1.77
C ILE A 333 9.32 16.79 0.43
N TYR A 334 8.23 17.07 -0.29
CA TYR A 334 8.28 17.77 -1.57
C TYR A 334 8.88 19.17 -1.45
N LEU A 335 8.39 19.98 -0.51
CA LEU A 335 8.88 21.34 -0.28
C LEU A 335 10.35 21.36 0.13
N LEU A 336 10.76 20.48 1.05
CA LEU A 336 12.16 20.33 1.45
C LEU A 336 13.03 19.97 0.25
N THR A 337 12.54 19.08 -0.60
CA THR A 337 13.23 18.60 -1.79
C THR A 337 13.41 19.72 -2.82
N VAL A 338 12.34 20.47 -3.13
CA VAL A 338 12.38 21.64 -4.02
C VAL A 338 13.28 22.73 -3.45
N TYR A 339 13.20 23.00 -2.14
CA TYR A 339 14.03 23.95 -1.43
C TYR A 339 15.53 23.62 -1.59
N CYS A 340 15.92 22.37 -1.34
CA CYS A 340 17.29 21.91 -1.56
C CYS A 340 17.70 21.99 -3.04
N ARG A 341 16.86 21.57 -3.98
CA ARG A 341 17.22 21.58 -5.41
C ARG A 341 17.53 22.99 -5.91
N TYR A 342 16.66 23.94 -5.61
CA TYR A 342 16.76 25.29 -6.15
C TYR A 342 17.56 26.25 -5.28
N GLY A 343 17.70 26.01 -3.97
CA GLY A 343 18.45 26.92 -3.10
C GLY A 343 19.91 26.55 -2.88
N TRP A 344 20.27 25.26 -2.97
CA TRP A 344 21.60 24.76 -2.57
C TRP A 344 22.79 25.42 -3.28
N ASN A 345 22.61 25.83 -4.54
CA ASN A 345 23.68 26.42 -5.35
C ASN A 345 23.67 27.96 -5.37
N TYR A 346 22.64 28.62 -4.84
CA TYR A 346 22.46 30.07 -4.99
C TYR A 346 22.92 30.88 -3.79
N ILE A 347 23.12 30.25 -2.62
CA ILE A 347 23.50 30.93 -1.37
C ILE A 347 24.54 30.07 -0.65
N ASP A 348 25.38 30.70 0.20
CA ASP A 348 26.21 29.97 1.15
C ASP A 348 25.38 28.96 1.94
N LYS A 349 25.92 27.74 2.10
CA LYS A 349 25.18 26.61 2.70
C LYS A 349 24.70 26.93 4.12
N THR A 350 25.50 27.68 4.89
CA THR A 350 25.15 28.09 6.26
C THR A 350 23.96 29.04 6.23
N LEU A 351 24.00 30.07 5.38
CA LEU A 351 22.91 31.03 5.21
C LEU A 351 21.64 30.36 4.66
N PHE A 352 21.77 29.41 3.73
CA PHE A 352 20.66 28.61 3.22
C PHE A 352 19.93 27.88 4.37
N PHE A 353 20.64 27.17 5.24
CA PHE A 353 19.96 26.50 6.36
C PHE A 353 19.38 27.48 7.39
N LEU A 354 20.08 28.59 7.66
CA LEU A 354 19.68 29.57 8.67
C LEU A 354 18.39 30.31 8.25
N ILE A 355 18.31 30.77 7.00
CA ILE A 355 17.11 31.45 6.45
C ILE A 355 15.93 30.48 6.39
N GLY A 356 16.15 29.25 5.88
CA GLY A 356 15.09 28.23 5.81
C GLY A 356 14.54 27.87 7.19
N GLY A 357 15.43 27.70 8.18
CA GLY A 357 15.07 27.43 9.57
C GLY A 357 14.24 28.56 10.20
N ILE A 358 14.70 29.81 10.07
CA ILE A 358 13.95 30.99 10.56
C ILE A 358 12.57 31.07 9.90
N GLY A 359 12.48 30.83 8.59
CA GLY A 359 11.22 30.85 7.85
C GLY A 359 10.23 29.81 8.37
N LEU A 360 10.68 28.57 8.57
CA LEU A 360 9.84 27.48 9.09
C LEU A 360 9.36 27.72 10.53
N VAL A 361 10.24 28.20 11.40
CA VAL A 361 9.87 28.55 12.79
C VAL A 361 8.86 29.70 12.80
N SER A 362 9.09 30.74 12.01
CA SER A 362 8.19 31.88 11.89
C SER A 362 6.80 31.46 11.37
N LEU A 363 6.77 30.56 10.37
CA LEU A 363 5.52 29.99 9.86
C LEU A 363 4.80 29.15 10.93
N GLY A 364 5.53 28.35 11.69
CA GLY A 364 4.99 27.57 12.81
C GLY A 364 4.32 28.47 13.86
N ILE A 365 5.01 29.54 14.27
CA ILE A 365 4.47 30.54 15.22
C ILE A 365 3.21 31.20 14.65
N PHE A 366 3.21 31.55 13.36
CA PHE A 366 2.05 32.15 12.70
C PHE A 366 0.83 31.23 12.71
N LEU A 367 1.02 29.95 12.36
CA LEU A 367 -0.05 28.95 12.34
C LEU A 367 -0.59 28.66 13.74
N GLU A 368 0.28 28.63 14.77
CA GLU A 368 -0.14 28.45 16.16
C GLU A 368 -0.97 29.64 16.67
N LYS A 369 -0.56 30.87 16.33
CA LYS A 369 -1.33 32.08 16.67
C LYS A 369 -2.71 32.08 15.99
N ASP A 370 -2.80 31.72 14.71
CA ASP A 370 -4.09 31.65 14.00
C ASP A 370 -5.01 30.59 14.62
N LYS A 371 -4.48 29.41 14.95
CA LYS A 371 -5.22 28.36 15.64
C LYS A 371 -5.78 28.86 16.98
N ASN A 372 -4.95 29.47 17.82
CA ASN A 372 -5.37 29.96 19.14
C ASN A 372 -6.42 31.08 19.02
N ARG A 373 -6.27 31.98 18.03
CA ARG A 373 -7.26 33.02 17.76
C ARG A 373 -8.63 32.44 17.37
N ARG A 374 -8.67 31.39 16.54
CA ARG A 374 -9.93 30.74 16.14
C ARG A 374 -10.60 29.96 17.28
N LEU A 375 -9.81 29.41 18.20
CA LEU A 375 -10.32 28.72 19.39
C LEU A 375 -10.95 29.70 20.37
N ASN A 376 -10.26 30.81 20.69
CA ASN A 376 -10.79 31.82 21.61
C ASN A 376 -12.07 32.47 21.08
N LYS A 377 -12.16 32.69 19.76
CA LYS A 377 -13.36 33.25 19.13
C LYS A 377 -14.60 32.35 19.20
N LYS A 378 -14.41 31.04 19.38
CA LYS A 378 -15.50 30.06 19.59
C LYS A 378 -15.91 29.89 21.06
N GLU A 379 -15.14 30.45 21.99
CA GLU A 379 -15.48 30.45 23.43
C GLU A 379 -16.23 31.73 23.84
N GLU A 380 -16.19 32.78 23.01
CA GLU A 380 -16.90 34.06 23.21
C GLU A 380 -18.28 34.13 22.50
N GLU A 381 -18.58 33.20 21.61
CA GLU A 381 -19.91 32.93 21.02
C GLU A 381 -20.61 31.81 21.80
#